data_AF-A0AAN9MG22-F1
#
_entry.id   AF-A0AAN9MG22-F1
#
_cell.length_a   1.000
_cell.length_b   1.000
_cell.length_c   1.000
_cell.angle_alpha   90.00
_cell.angle_beta   90.00
_cell.angle_gamma   90.00
#
_symmetry.space_group_name_H-M   'P 1'
#
loop_
_entity.id
_entity.type
_entity.pdbx_description
1 polymer ?
#
loop_
_entity_poly.entity_id
_entity_poly.type
_entity_poly.pdbx_seq_one_letter_code
_entity_poly.pdbx_strand_id
1 'polypeptide(L)'
;MDIPVELHFPVAIARRMDIPVALLWTMSASFFLSLRQLGSLVRNGALKADRLDDWEEHIPGICPAKLADLGTVLRENELRFLQLELECISVVPKADCLLFKSWKLRVIDSLRAMFHFPIYPIAFPYIKPEASHSVSYTDYNFDYLNWLDSQPAMSLMYISLGSFLCVSCAQMNEIVYALKTSGVRYLWVLVEKFSWLKEK
;
A
#
# COMPACT_ATOMS: atom_id res chain seq x y z
N MET A 1 -3.79 16.52 -4.35
CA MET A 1 -4.48 15.81 -5.44
C MET A 1 -5.33 14.75 -4.74
N ASP A 2 -6.58 15.10 -4.42
CA ASP A 2 -7.49 14.24 -3.68
C ASP A 2 -8.07 13.20 -4.63
N ILE A 3 -7.32 12.11 -4.82
CA ILE A 3 -7.91 10.89 -5.36
C ILE A 3 -8.51 10.20 -4.15
N PRO A 4 -9.84 10.12 -3.98
CA PRO A 4 -10.41 9.28 -2.95
C PRO A 4 -10.16 7.83 -3.36
N VAL A 5 -9.03 7.28 -2.91
CA VAL A 5 -8.67 5.87 -3.10
C VAL A 5 -9.65 4.98 -2.31
N GLU A 6 -10.37 5.57 -1.34
CA GLU A 6 -11.31 4.89 -0.48
C GLU A 6 -12.70 5.53 -0.53
N LEU A 7 -13.72 4.73 -0.85
CA LEU A 7 -15.11 5.17 -0.96
C LEU A 7 -15.86 4.75 0.32
N HIS A 8 -16.13 5.70 1.22
CA HIS A 8 -16.88 5.43 2.47
C HIS A 8 -18.40 5.39 2.26
N PHE A 9 -18.90 6.18 1.31
CA PHE A 9 -20.33 6.35 1.07
C PHE A 9 -21.06 5.15 0.42
N PRO A 10 -20.44 4.30 -0.44
CA PRO A 10 -21.17 3.23 -1.14
C PRO A 10 -21.80 2.22 -0.19
N VAL A 11 -21.15 1.92 0.93
CA VAL A 11 -21.71 1.01 1.95
C VAL A 11 -23.03 1.55 2.50
N ALA A 12 -23.08 2.85 2.81
CA ALA A 12 -24.29 3.48 3.33
C ALA A 12 -25.41 3.55 2.29
N ILE A 13 -25.09 3.82 1.02
CA ILE A 13 -26.07 3.85 -0.07
C ILE A 13 -26.63 2.45 -0.33
N ALA A 14 -25.77 1.45 -0.50
CA ALA A 14 -26.21 0.10 -0.79
C ALA A 14 -27.10 -0.48 0.33
N ARG A 15 -26.82 -0.14 1.60
CA ARG A 15 -27.70 -0.51 2.73
C ARG A 15 -29.07 0.15 2.67
N ARG A 16 -29.18 1.40 2.21
CA ARG A 16 -30.48 2.06 2.01
C ARG A 16 -31.28 1.44 0.86
N MET A 17 -30.59 0.83 -0.10
CA MET A 17 -31.18 0.21 -1.28
C MET A 17 -31.38 -1.30 -1.13
N ASP A 18 -31.05 -1.88 0.03
CA ASP A 18 -31.08 -3.33 0.29
C ASP A 18 -30.23 -4.14 -0.71
N ILE A 19 -29.09 -3.58 -1.11
CA ILE A 19 -28.13 -4.21 -2.03
C ILE A 19 -26.97 -4.81 -1.21
N PRO A 20 -26.59 -6.08 -1.45
CA PRO A 20 -25.41 -6.67 -0.82
C PRO A 20 -24.10 -5.94 -1.18
N VAL A 21 -23.23 -5.75 -0.20
CA VAL A 21 -21.96 -5.02 -0.29
C VAL A 21 -20.78 -5.95 -0.01
N ALA A 22 -19.91 -6.08 -1.01
CA ALA A 22 -18.58 -6.66 -0.84
C ALA A 22 -17.54 -5.54 -0.79
N LEU A 23 -16.68 -5.53 0.24
CA LEU A 23 -15.55 -4.61 0.33
C LEU A 23 -14.27 -5.30 -0.13
N LEU A 24 -13.46 -4.60 -0.93
CA LEU A 24 -12.14 -5.05 -1.34
C LEU A 24 -11.06 -4.27 -0.61
N TRP A 25 -10.25 -4.97 0.18
CA TRP A 25 -9.04 -4.41 0.78
C TRP A 25 -7.82 -4.72 -0.09
N THR A 26 -7.24 -3.68 -0.66
CA THR A 26 -6.16 -3.77 -1.65
C THR A 26 -4.77 -3.87 -1.03
N MET A 27 -4.62 -3.46 0.23
CA MET A 27 -3.38 -3.58 1.01
C MET A 27 -3.29 -4.95 1.69
N SER A 28 -2.22 -5.18 2.46
CA SER A 28 -2.04 -6.47 3.13
C SER A 28 -3.07 -6.68 4.27
N ALA A 29 -3.48 -7.93 4.47
CA ALA A 29 -4.34 -8.32 5.60
C ALA A 29 -3.69 -8.02 6.97
N SER A 30 -2.36 -8.11 7.06
CA SER A 30 -1.61 -7.76 8.27
C SER A 30 -1.74 -6.28 8.61
N PHE A 31 -1.68 -5.42 7.58
CA PHE A 31 -1.82 -3.98 7.76
C PHE A 31 -3.23 -3.61 8.20
N PHE A 32 -4.25 -4.21 7.58
CA PHE A 32 -5.65 -4.07 8.03
C PHE A 32 -5.82 -4.46 9.50
N LEU A 33 -5.24 -5.59 9.92
CA LEU A 33 -5.31 -6.05 11.30
C LEU A 33 -4.69 -5.03 12.25
N SER A 34 -3.50 -4.49 11.93
CA SER A 34 -2.83 -3.45 12.73
C SER A 34 -3.68 -2.20 12.86
N LEU A 35 -4.23 -1.69 11.75
CA LEU A 35 -5.09 -0.50 11.77
C LEU A 35 -6.38 -0.71 12.57
N ARG A 36 -6.97 -1.92 12.51
CA ARG A 36 -8.15 -2.25 13.33
C ARG A 36 -7.83 -2.29 14.82
N GLN A 37 -6.70 -2.88 15.20
CA GLN A 37 -6.24 -2.88 16.58
C GLN A 37 -6.00 -1.44 17.07
N LEU A 38 -5.33 -0.63 16.27
CA LEU A 38 -5.16 0.80 16.50
C LEU A 38 -6.50 1.51 16.71
N GLY A 39 -7.45 1.37 15.78
CA GLY A 39 -8.77 1.99 15.92
C GLY A 39 -9.54 1.55 17.17
N SER A 40 -9.34 0.31 17.63
CA SER A 40 -9.90 -0.15 18.90
C SER A 40 -9.27 0.54 20.11
N LEU A 41 -7.96 0.77 20.09
CA LEU A 41 -7.23 1.39 21.18
C LEU A 41 -7.56 2.88 21.32
N VAL A 42 -7.69 3.57 20.18
CA VAL A 42 -8.14 4.97 20.12
C VAL A 42 -9.57 5.09 20.67
N ARG A 43 -10.50 4.22 20.26
CA ARG A 43 -11.87 4.23 20.78
C ARG A 43 -11.96 3.95 22.28
N ASN A 44 -11.10 3.08 22.80
CA ASN A 44 -11.09 2.71 24.21
C ASN A 44 -10.36 3.74 25.10
N GLY A 45 -9.88 4.86 24.51
CA GLY A 45 -9.13 5.89 25.24
C GLY A 45 -7.74 5.45 25.70
N ALA A 46 -7.30 4.26 25.29
CA ALA A 46 -5.96 3.72 25.57
C ALA A 46 -4.88 4.42 24.75
N LEU A 47 -5.26 5.07 23.65
CA LEU A 47 -4.39 5.92 22.84
C LEU A 47 -5.07 7.26 22.56
N LYS A 48 -4.32 8.33 22.74
CA LYS A 48 -4.70 9.68 22.33
C LYS A 48 -4.25 9.91 20.89
N ALA A 49 -5.21 10.07 19.97
CA ALA A 49 -4.96 10.22 18.53
C ALA A 49 -4.09 11.45 18.18
N ASP A 50 -3.99 12.39 19.12
CA ASP A 50 -3.27 13.66 19.08
C ASP A 50 -1.80 13.56 19.53
N ARG A 51 -1.34 12.41 20.06
CA ARG A 51 0.05 12.24 20.55
C ARG A 51 0.68 10.95 20.01
N LEU A 52 1.16 11.01 18.78
CA LEU A 52 1.98 9.96 18.16
C LEU A 52 3.29 9.69 18.91
N ASP A 53 3.70 10.60 19.80
CA ASP A 53 4.88 10.47 20.66
C ASP A 53 4.66 9.56 21.88
N ASP A 54 3.40 9.33 22.29
CA ASP A 54 3.06 8.44 23.42
C ASP A 54 3.05 6.95 23.00
N TRP A 55 3.41 6.66 21.76
CA TRP A 55 3.40 5.33 21.13
C TRP A 55 4.57 4.42 21.58
N GLU A 56 5.42 4.90 22.49
CA GLU A 56 6.52 4.14 23.10
C GLU A 56 6.06 3.20 24.22
N GLU A 57 4.82 3.34 24.70
CA GLU A 57 4.28 2.46 25.74
C GLU A 57 3.70 1.16 25.16
N HIS A 58 4.01 0.05 25.82
CA HIS A 58 3.59 -1.30 25.44
C HIS A 58 2.07 -1.38 25.27
N ILE A 59 1.61 -1.46 24.03
CA ILE A 59 0.21 -1.69 23.71
C ILE A 59 -0.09 -3.20 23.78
N PRO A 60 -1.02 -3.64 24.65
CA PRO A 60 -1.40 -5.05 24.73
C PRO A 60 -1.91 -5.56 23.38
N GLY A 61 -1.27 -6.60 22.83
CA GLY A 61 -1.68 -7.27 21.59
C GLY A 61 -1.02 -6.78 20.30
N ILE A 62 -0.14 -5.77 20.36
CA ILE A 62 0.71 -5.35 19.23
C ILE A 62 2.18 -5.51 19.62
N CYS A 63 2.97 -6.18 18.77
CA CYS A 63 4.41 -6.31 18.98
C CYS A 63 5.10 -4.94 18.82
N PRO A 64 6.06 -4.56 19.69
CA PRO A 64 6.77 -3.28 19.61
C PRO A 64 7.40 -2.98 18.23
N ALA A 65 7.87 -3.99 17.50
CA ALA A 65 8.41 -3.78 16.14
C ALA A 65 7.33 -3.31 15.15
N LYS A 66 6.14 -3.93 15.18
CA LYS A 66 5.00 -3.51 14.35
C LYS A 66 4.47 -2.14 14.77
N LEU A 67 4.56 -1.86 16.06
CA LEU A 67 4.20 -0.59 16.67
C LEU A 67 5.12 0.51 16.11
N ALA A 68 6.44 0.31 16.12
CA ALA A 68 7.42 1.21 15.53
C ALA A 68 7.24 1.39 14.02
N ASP A 69 7.05 0.29 13.26
CA ASP A 69 6.80 0.32 11.81
C ASP A 69 5.54 1.14 11.50
N LEU A 70 4.46 0.92 12.27
CA LEU A 70 3.23 1.69 12.11
C LEU A 70 3.53 3.16 12.40
N GLY A 71 4.20 3.48 13.50
CA GLY A 71 4.60 4.84 13.86
C GLY A 71 5.40 5.56 12.77
N THR A 72 6.27 4.85 12.03
CA THR A 72 6.96 5.40 10.85
C THR A 72 5.99 5.72 9.72
N VAL A 73 5.09 4.79 9.38
CA VAL A 73 4.01 5.03 8.40
C VAL A 73 3.12 6.19 8.84
N LEU A 74 2.84 6.33 10.14
CA LEU A 74 2.00 7.40 10.68
C LEU A 74 2.71 8.77 10.65
N ARG A 75 4.03 8.80 10.84
CA ARG A 75 4.84 10.04 10.79
C ARG A 75 5.11 10.51 9.36
N GLU A 76 5.29 9.57 8.44
CA GLU A 76 5.59 9.88 7.04
C GLU A 76 4.33 10.21 6.22
N ASN A 77 3.17 9.66 6.59
CA ASN A 77 1.89 10.00 5.98
C ASN A 77 1.22 11.17 6.70
N GLU A 78 0.47 11.98 5.95
CA GLU A 78 -0.37 13.01 6.56
C GLU A 78 -1.42 12.36 7.48
N LEU A 79 -1.61 12.87 8.70
CA LEU A 79 -2.64 12.41 9.66
C LEU A 79 -4.03 12.21 9.03
N ARG A 80 -4.33 12.97 7.97
CA ARG A 80 -5.55 12.84 7.15
C ARG A 80 -5.71 11.45 6.54
N PHE A 81 -4.64 10.85 6.04
CA PHE A 81 -4.64 9.52 5.44
C PHE A 81 -5.04 8.45 6.46
N LEU A 82 -4.49 8.54 7.67
CA LEU A 82 -4.81 7.60 8.75
C LEU A 82 -6.23 7.75 9.26
N GLN A 83 -6.70 9.00 9.38
CA GLN A 83 -8.07 9.26 9.75
C GLN A 83 -9.02 8.62 8.74
N LEU A 84 -8.73 8.79 7.44
CA LEU A 84 -9.49 8.14 6.37
C LEU A 84 -9.48 6.62 6.52
N GLU A 85 -8.31 5.99 6.68
CA GLU A 85 -8.21 4.53 6.84
C GLU A 85 -8.98 4.01 8.06
N LEU A 86 -8.90 4.71 9.20
CA LEU A 86 -9.62 4.35 10.42
C LEU A 86 -11.15 4.50 10.26
N GLU A 87 -11.60 5.56 9.57
CA GLU A 87 -12.99 5.74 9.19
C GLU A 87 -13.46 4.60 8.26
N CYS A 88 -12.59 4.15 7.36
CA CYS A 88 -12.84 3.05 6.43
C CYS A 88 -13.04 1.73 7.17
N ILE A 89 -12.17 1.44 8.12
CA ILE A 89 -12.27 0.24 8.96
C ILE A 89 -13.54 0.28 9.82
N SER A 90 -13.99 1.46 10.24
CA SER A 90 -15.22 1.60 11.03
C SER A 90 -16.49 1.19 10.26
N VAL A 91 -16.48 1.29 8.93
CA VAL A 91 -17.63 0.91 8.09
C VAL A 91 -17.60 -0.56 7.68
N VAL A 92 -16.47 -1.26 7.81
CA VAL A 92 -16.33 -2.68 7.45
C VAL A 92 -17.36 -3.61 8.10
N PRO A 93 -17.71 -3.46 9.40
CA PRO A 93 -18.77 -4.27 10.02
C PRO A 93 -20.15 -4.15 9.36
N LYS A 94 -20.37 -3.14 8.49
CA LYS A 94 -21.62 -2.92 7.76
C LYS A 94 -21.59 -3.54 6.36
N ALA A 95 -20.56 -4.28 5.98
CA ALA A 95 -20.49 -5.01 4.71
C ALA A 95 -20.99 -6.46 4.87
N ASP A 96 -21.38 -7.11 3.76
CA ASP A 96 -21.78 -8.52 3.76
C ASP A 96 -20.58 -9.44 3.61
N CYS A 97 -19.50 -8.97 2.97
CA CYS A 97 -18.23 -9.69 2.96
C CYS A 97 -17.02 -8.77 2.77
N LEU A 98 -15.86 -9.25 3.20
CA LEU A 98 -14.57 -8.59 3.00
C LEU A 98 -13.63 -9.47 2.18
N LEU A 99 -13.07 -8.89 1.13
CA LEU A 99 -12.15 -9.53 0.20
C LEU A 99 -10.73 -9.00 0.47
N PHE A 100 -9.76 -9.92 0.58
CA PHE A 100 -8.34 -9.56 0.72
C PHE A 100 -7.52 -10.08 -0.44
N LYS A 101 -6.61 -9.25 -0.95
CA LYS A 101 -5.46 -9.72 -1.73
C LYS A 101 -4.42 -10.33 -0.79
N SER A 102 -4.60 -11.58 -0.39
CA SER A 102 -3.64 -12.27 0.48
C SER A 102 -3.51 -13.74 0.16
N TRP A 103 -2.28 -14.20 0.03
CA TRP A 103 -1.91 -15.63 0.00
C TRP A 103 -1.61 -16.18 1.40
N LYS A 104 -1.47 -15.31 2.41
CA LYS A 104 -1.15 -15.69 3.80
C LYS A 104 -2.44 -15.95 4.58
N LEU A 105 -2.81 -17.23 4.72
CA LEU A 105 -4.05 -17.64 5.38
C LEU A 105 -4.08 -17.38 6.89
N ARG A 106 -2.93 -17.45 7.59
CA ARG A 106 -2.89 -17.27 9.07
C ARG A 106 -3.55 -15.96 9.55
N VAL A 107 -3.29 -14.85 8.86
CA VAL A 107 -3.86 -13.55 9.22
C VAL A 107 -5.35 -13.49 8.88
N ILE A 108 -5.74 -14.15 7.78
CA ILE A 108 -7.14 -14.26 7.36
C ILE A 108 -7.95 -15.05 8.39
N ASP A 109 -7.39 -16.12 8.95
CA ASP A 109 -8.07 -16.90 9.98
C ASP A 109 -8.26 -16.11 11.28
N SER A 110 -7.26 -15.31 11.68
CA SER A 110 -7.44 -14.35 12.79
C SER A 110 -8.55 -13.33 12.49
N LEU A 111 -8.64 -12.84 11.25
CA LEU A 111 -9.70 -11.92 10.84
C LEU A 111 -11.08 -12.60 10.87
N ARG A 112 -11.19 -13.84 10.38
CA ARG A 112 -12.44 -14.61 10.41
C ARG A 112 -12.95 -14.84 11.84
N ALA A 113 -12.05 -15.07 12.80
CA ALA A 113 -12.43 -15.22 14.20
C ALA A 113 -13.00 -13.91 14.81
N MET A 114 -12.76 -12.76 14.18
CA MET A 114 -13.14 -11.45 14.72
C MET A 114 -14.35 -10.80 14.04
N PHE A 115 -14.82 -11.34 12.91
CA PHE A 115 -15.95 -10.80 12.15
C PHE A 115 -16.99 -11.90 11.97
N HIS A 116 -18.26 -11.54 12.15
CA HIS A 116 -19.39 -12.48 12.00
C HIS A 116 -19.83 -12.69 10.54
N PHE A 117 -19.18 -12.01 9.59
CA PHE A 117 -19.48 -12.11 8.16
C PHE A 117 -18.31 -12.78 7.40
N PRO A 118 -18.56 -13.32 6.19
CA PRO A 118 -17.54 -14.00 5.41
C PRO A 118 -16.33 -13.14 5.02
N ILE A 119 -15.14 -13.70 5.21
CA ILE A 119 -13.87 -13.13 4.73
C ILE A 119 -13.21 -14.07 3.73
N TYR A 120 -12.98 -13.56 2.53
CA TYR A 120 -12.43 -14.32 1.41
C TYR A 120 -11.04 -13.80 1.03
N PRO A 121 -9.99 -14.63 1.13
CA PRO A 121 -8.75 -14.35 0.43
C PRO A 121 -9.00 -14.60 -1.06
N ILE A 122 -8.82 -13.56 -1.87
CA ILE A 122 -8.89 -13.68 -3.32
C ILE A 122 -7.48 -13.63 -3.89
N ALA A 123 -7.14 -14.64 -4.69
CA ALA A 123 -6.04 -14.52 -5.62
C ALA A 123 -6.57 -13.72 -6.81
N PHE A 124 -6.11 -12.48 -7.00
CA PHE A 124 -6.32 -11.88 -8.31
C PHE A 124 -5.52 -12.70 -9.32
N PRO A 125 -6.14 -13.14 -10.43
CA PRO A 125 -5.36 -13.68 -11.52
C PRO A 125 -4.30 -12.64 -11.85
N TYR A 126 -3.05 -13.09 -12.00
CA TYR A 126 -2.06 -12.29 -12.69
C TYR A 126 -2.68 -11.91 -14.02
N ILE A 127 -3.15 -10.67 -14.15
CA ILE A 127 -3.65 -10.15 -15.41
C ILE A 127 -2.38 -10.06 -16.25
N LYS A 128 -2.15 -11.11 -17.04
CA LYS A 128 -1.15 -11.06 -18.10
C LYS A 128 -1.63 -9.89 -18.97
N PRO A 129 -0.85 -8.81 -19.11
CA PRO A 129 -1.24 -7.73 -19.99
C PRO A 129 -1.52 -8.39 -21.33
N GLU A 130 -2.76 -8.25 -21.84
CA GLU A 130 -3.01 -8.68 -23.21
C GLU A 130 -2.00 -7.93 -24.08
N ALA A 131 -1.34 -8.64 -24.99
CA ALA A 131 -0.31 -8.08 -25.88
C ALA A 131 -0.88 -7.04 -26.88
N SER A 132 -2.07 -6.52 -26.61
CA SER A 132 -2.91 -5.74 -27.49
C SER A 132 -3.36 -4.44 -26.84
N HIS A 133 -2.46 -3.73 -26.19
CA HIS A 133 -2.46 -2.26 -26.25
C HIS A 133 -1.00 -1.82 -26.19
N SER A 134 -0.43 -1.61 -27.37
CA SER A 134 0.59 -0.59 -27.57
C SER A 134 0.01 0.73 -27.07
N VAL A 135 0.10 0.97 -25.76
CA VAL A 135 0.03 2.32 -25.24
C VAL A 135 1.28 2.96 -25.83
N SER A 136 1.10 3.66 -26.95
CA SER A 136 2.13 4.51 -27.50
C SER A 136 2.36 5.62 -26.48
N TYR A 137 3.17 5.33 -25.46
CA TYR A 137 4.04 6.36 -24.92
C TYR A 137 5.04 6.66 -26.03
N THR A 138 4.57 7.49 -26.95
CA THR A 138 5.38 8.16 -27.95
C THR A 138 6.60 8.76 -27.26
N ASP A 139 7.75 8.52 -27.89
CA ASP A 139 9.02 9.26 -27.74
C ASP A 139 10.16 8.71 -26.86
N TYR A 140 10.15 7.41 -26.52
CA TYR A 140 11.39 6.75 -26.09
C TYR A 140 11.77 5.62 -27.05
N ASN A 141 12.69 5.92 -27.98
CA ASN A 141 13.41 4.97 -28.85
C ASN A 141 14.26 3.92 -28.10
N PHE A 142 14.07 3.75 -26.79
CA PHE A 142 14.80 2.77 -26.01
C PHE A 142 13.94 1.52 -25.88
N ASP A 143 14.24 0.53 -26.71
CA ASP A 143 13.70 -0.82 -26.57
C ASP A 143 14.33 -1.49 -25.33
N TYR A 144 13.84 -1.10 -24.16
CA TYR A 144 14.34 -1.58 -22.87
C TYR A 144 14.12 -3.09 -22.70
N LEU A 145 13.18 -3.69 -23.43
CA LEU A 145 12.95 -5.13 -23.41
C LEU A 145 14.12 -5.86 -24.09
N ASN A 146 14.50 -5.43 -25.29
CA ASN A 146 15.69 -5.97 -25.96
C ASN A 146 16.98 -5.73 -25.14
N TRP A 147 17.11 -4.56 -24.51
CA TRP A 147 18.23 -4.30 -23.61
C TRP A 147 18.23 -5.24 -22.38
N LEU A 148 17.05 -5.50 -21.79
CA LEU A 148 16.89 -6.43 -20.67
C LEU A 148 17.24 -7.87 -21.08
N ASP A 149 16.76 -8.32 -22.25
CA ASP A 149 17.02 -9.65 -22.80
C ASP A 149 18.52 -9.90 -23.07
N SER A 150 19.29 -8.84 -23.31
CA SER A 150 20.75 -8.93 -23.49
C SER A 150 21.55 -9.09 -22.19
N GLN A 151 20.92 -8.92 -21.01
CA GLN A 151 21.60 -9.05 -19.73
C GLN A 151 21.68 -10.51 -19.26
N PRO A 152 22.75 -10.93 -18.56
CA PRO A 152 22.80 -12.22 -17.88
C PRO A 152 21.64 -12.40 -16.89
N ALA A 153 21.15 -13.62 -16.75
CA ALA A 153 20.09 -13.94 -15.80
C ALA A 153 20.46 -13.53 -14.36
N MET A 154 19.48 -12.99 -13.62
CA MET A 154 19.63 -12.59 -12.21
C MET A 154 20.73 -11.55 -11.95
N SER A 155 21.10 -10.74 -12.96
CA SER A 155 22.23 -9.81 -12.86
C SER A 155 21.83 -8.33 -12.80
N LEU A 156 20.53 -8.05 -12.78
CA LEU A 156 19.98 -6.70 -12.87
C LEU A 156 19.00 -6.40 -11.74
N MET A 157 19.13 -5.20 -11.16
CA MET A 157 18.23 -4.67 -10.15
C MET A 157 17.13 -3.83 -10.80
N TYR A 158 15.86 -4.22 -10.60
CA TYR A 158 14.73 -3.39 -10.99
C TYR A 158 14.34 -2.43 -9.86
N ILE A 159 14.18 -1.15 -10.18
CA ILE A 159 13.86 -0.10 -9.22
C ILE A 159 12.63 0.65 -9.72
N SER A 160 11.58 0.68 -8.91
CA SER A 160 10.38 1.47 -9.15
C SER A 160 9.71 1.82 -7.82
N LEU A 161 9.35 3.10 -7.66
CA LEU A 161 8.62 3.60 -6.50
C LEU A 161 7.10 3.64 -6.74
N GLY A 162 6.65 3.10 -7.88
CA GLY A 162 5.26 3.21 -8.32
C GLY A 162 4.89 4.64 -8.72
N SER A 163 3.59 4.87 -8.90
CA SER A 163 3.04 6.15 -9.36
C SER A 163 2.75 7.14 -8.25
N PHE A 164 2.61 6.66 -7.00
CA PHE A 164 2.12 7.47 -5.88
C PHE A 164 3.21 8.02 -4.97
N LEU A 165 4.33 7.30 -4.81
CA LEU A 165 5.38 7.71 -3.89
C LEU A 165 6.22 8.84 -4.50
N CYS A 166 6.39 9.93 -3.74
CA CYS A 166 7.30 11.03 -4.07
C CYS A 166 8.44 11.04 -3.05
N VAL A 167 9.66 10.79 -3.50
CA VAL A 167 10.87 10.93 -2.67
C VAL A 167 11.43 12.33 -2.78
N SER A 168 12.12 12.79 -1.73
CA SER A 168 12.76 14.10 -1.75
C SER A 168 13.95 14.13 -2.72
N CYS A 169 14.30 15.30 -3.26
CA CYS A 169 15.48 15.44 -4.12
C CYS A 169 16.78 14.97 -3.43
N ALA A 170 16.90 15.20 -2.11
CA ALA A 170 18.05 14.75 -1.34
C ALA A 170 18.15 13.21 -1.33
N GLN A 171 17.05 12.52 -1.00
CA GLN A 171 17.01 11.05 -1.04
C GLN A 171 17.25 10.50 -2.45
N MET A 172 16.74 11.16 -3.49
CA MET A 172 17.04 10.75 -4.87
C MET A 172 18.52 10.90 -5.22
N ASN A 173 19.18 11.97 -4.80
CA ASN A 173 20.61 12.13 -5.01
C ASN A 173 21.41 11.01 -4.32
N GLU A 174 21.02 10.63 -3.11
CA GLU A 174 21.64 9.49 -2.41
C GLU A 174 21.43 8.17 -3.15
N ILE A 175 20.23 7.91 -3.67
CA ILE A 175 19.96 6.72 -4.50
C ILE A 175 20.85 6.74 -5.75
N VAL A 176 20.93 7.87 -6.46
CA VAL A 176 21.79 8.01 -7.65
C VAL A 176 23.25 7.76 -7.30
N TYR A 177 23.74 8.35 -6.21
CA TYR A 177 25.10 8.16 -5.73
C TYR A 177 25.40 6.69 -5.40
N ALA A 178 24.50 6.03 -4.66
CA ALA A 178 24.61 4.62 -4.33
C ALA A 178 24.63 3.74 -5.59
N LEU A 179 23.75 4.01 -6.57
CA LEU A 179 23.72 3.26 -7.82
C LEU A 179 25.02 3.41 -8.61
N LYS A 180 25.55 4.64 -8.73
CA LYS A 180 26.82 4.91 -9.42
C LYS A 180 28.02 4.23 -8.76
N THR A 181 28.04 4.16 -7.44
CA THR A 181 29.15 3.57 -6.68
C THR A 181 29.06 2.07 -6.50
N SER A 182 27.85 1.49 -6.60
CA SER A 182 27.61 0.06 -6.36
C SER A 182 28.17 -0.88 -7.44
N GLY A 183 28.38 -0.40 -8.66
CA GLY A 183 28.73 -1.23 -9.81
C GLY A 183 27.62 -2.21 -10.25
N VAL A 184 26.44 -2.14 -9.64
CA VAL A 184 25.30 -3.00 -9.98
C VAL A 184 24.63 -2.50 -11.25
N ARG A 185 24.23 -3.41 -12.13
CA ARG A 185 23.37 -3.08 -13.28
C ARG A 185 21.94 -2.89 -12.81
N TYR A 186 21.29 -1.81 -13.23
CA TYR A 186 19.94 -1.50 -12.79
C TYR A 186 19.05 -1.01 -13.94
N LEU A 187 17.74 -1.24 -13.79
CA LEU A 187 16.67 -0.62 -14.57
C LEU A 187 15.82 0.20 -13.60
N TRP A 188 15.83 1.52 -13.76
CA TRP A 188 15.09 2.42 -12.86
C TRP A 188 13.97 3.14 -13.60
N VAL A 189 12.74 2.95 -13.14
CA VAL A 189 11.56 3.69 -13.60
C VAL A 189 11.44 4.98 -12.79
N LEU A 190 11.64 6.12 -13.47
CA LEU A 190 11.49 7.46 -12.90
C LEU A 190 10.15 8.08 -13.30
N VAL A 191 9.49 8.74 -12.34
CA VAL A 191 8.31 9.57 -12.61
C VAL A 191 8.76 10.86 -13.30
N GLU A 192 7.99 11.38 -14.26
CA GLU A 192 8.31 12.51 -15.14
C GLU A 192 8.86 13.75 -14.41
N LYS A 193 8.42 14.00 -13.18
CA LYS A 193 8.91 15.06 -12.30
C LYS A 193 10.42 14.99 -12.00
N PHE A 194 11.07 13.88 -12.34
CA PHE A 194 12.50 13.62 -12.14
C PHE A 194 13.27 13.47 -13.47
N SER A 195 12.73 14.01 -14.58
CA SER A 195 13.37 13.97 -15.90
C SER A 195 14.79 14.55 -15.92
N TRP A 196 15.10 15.53 -15.05
CA TRP A 196 16.44 16.12 -14.89
C TRP A 196 17.53 15.12 -14.47
N LEU A 197 17.17 13.93 -13.97
CA LEU A 197 18.13 12.89 -13.64
C LEU A 197 18.71 12.17 -14.86
N LYS A 198 18.09 12.29 -16.04
CA LYS A 198 18.60 11.66 -17.28
C LYS A 198 19.90 12.29 -17.77
N GLU A 199 20.21 13.50 -17.31
CA GLU A 199 21.37 14.29 -17.74
C GLU A 199 22.59 14.14 -16.80
N LYS A 200 22.49 13.37 -15.72
CA LYS A 200 23.55 13.20 -14.71
C LYS A 200 24.18 11.82 -14.69
#